data_AF-A0A2E5JIW5-F1
#
_entry.id   AF-A0A2E5JIW5-F1
#
_cell.length_a   1.000
_cell.length_b   1.000
_cell.length_c   1.000
_cell.angle_alpha   90.00
_cell.angle_beta   90.00
_cell.angle_gamma   90.00
#
_symmetry.space_group_name_H-M   'P 1'
#
loop_
_entity.id
_entity.type
_entity.pdbx_description
1 polymer ?
#
loop_
_entity_poly.entity_id
_entity_poly.type
_entity_poly.pdbx_seq_one_letter_code
_entity_poly.pdbx_strand_id
1 'polypeptide(L)'
;MSKLKIIVIEKAYNLIQTSEEVRELLPKIFKLKLDGYRPHYQYGVMPIDDTDFWGNHVVVCRETTQGLIPIMGFKSLTVQDSIRFKKEFPLYTHSLNTTGCEEHKKSTKAWVDRMSQTGNVGYNHSWTMCPSVHLDKDIKKTCYDLSRVLMYCYYRDYNIPHMILACSKRFKVDQQMLDIGFEYLKDEQHNTMPVFKAAGFSQEEFYIMHINDLNHADSVKFLYNRYKDLWESRLTLKQEEELAKVA
;
A
#
# COMPACT_ATOMS: atom_id res chain seq x y z
N MET A 1 22.65 14.06 7.48
CA MET A 1 21.71 12.96 7.22
C MET A 1 21.56 12.80 5.71
N SER A 2 21.51 11.57 5.20
CA SER A 2 21.22 11.33 3.78
C SER A 2 19.84 11.91 3.43
N LYS A 3 19.75 12.61 2.30
CA LYS A 3 18.50 13.21 1.84
C LYS A 3 17.49 12.11 1.48
N LEU A 4 16.23 12.29 1.87
CA LEU A 4 15.14 11.40 1.50
C LEU A 4 14.47 11.90 0.21
N LYS A 5 13.94 10.97 -0.58
CA LYS A 5 13.16 11.24 -1.79
C LYS A 5 11.97 10.29 -1.87
N ILE A 6 10.80 10.82 -2.20
CA ILE A 6 9.61 10.01 -2.48
C ILE A 6 9.55 9.73 -3.98
N ILE A 7 9.33 8.48 -4.34
CA ILE A 7 9.11 8.01 -5.70
C ILE A 7 7.74 7.35 -5.77
N VAL A 8 6.97 7.70 -6.80
CA VAL A 8 5.74 6.99 -7.17
C VAL A 8 5.95 6.37 -8.54
N ILE A 9 5.89 5.04 -8.64
CA ILE A 9 5.90 4.33 -9.91
C ILE A 9 4.48 3.90 -10.22
N GLU A 10 3.86 4.52 -11.21
CA GLU A 10 2.53 4.13 -11.68
C GLU A 10 2.65 2.97 -12.65
N LYS A 11 1.93 1.87 -12.37
CA LYS A 11 1.73 0.74 -13.28
C LYS A 11 3.02 0.35 -14.02
N ALA A 12 4.00 -0.18 -13.29
CA ALA A 12 5.34 -0.48 -13.83
C ALA A 12 5.33 -1.28 -15.14
N TYR A 13 4.30 -2.10 -15.39
CA TYR A 13 4.02 -2.78 -16.65
C TYR A 13 4.12 -1.84 -17.88
N ASN A 14 3.58 -0.62 -17.78
CA ASN A 14 3.56 0.36 -18.87
C ASN A 14 4.92 1.04 -19.11
N LEU A 15 5.82 0.97 -18.14
CA LEU A 15 7.05 1.77 -18.09
C LEU A 15 8.32 0.95 -18.25
N ILE A 16 8.27 -0.34 -17.92
CA ILE A 16 9.48 -1.18 -17.84
C ILE A 16 10.26 -1.23 -19.17
N GLN A 17 9.58 -1.09 -20.30
CA GLN A 17 10.22 -1.06 -21.63
C GLN A 17 10.80 0.30 -21.99
N THR A 18 10.26 1.40 -21.47
CA THR A 18 10.57 2.76 -21.94
C THR A 18 11.36 3.60 -20.94
N SER A 19 11.19 3.39 -19.62
CA SER A 19 11.90 4.13 -18.57
C SER A 19 13.08 3.35 -18.01
N GLU A 20 14.28 3.93 -18.13
CA GLU A 20 15.50 3.39 -17.52
C GLU A 20 15.42 3.46 -15.99
N GLU A 21 14.84 4.53 -15.44
CA GLU A 21 14.64 4.72 -14.01
C GLU A 21 13.77 3.63 -13.40
N VAL A 22 12.69 3.22 -14.09
CA VAL A 22 11.85 2.09 -13.62
C VAL A 22 12.62 0.78 -13.67
N ARG A 23 13.40 0.53 -14.73
CA ARG A 23 14.24 -0.68 -14.83
C ARG A 23 15.30 -0.74 -13.73
N GLU A 24 15.83 0.40 -13.31
CA GLU A 24 16.81 0.48 -12.22
C GLU A 24 16.15 0.33 -10.84
N LEU A 25 15.02 1.00 -10.61
CA LEU A 25 14.39 1.08 -9.29
C LEU A 25 13.53 -0.15 -8.95
N LEU A 26 12.81 -0.73 -9.91
CA LEU A 26 11.88 -1.82 -9.62
C LEU A 26 12.57 -3.04 -8.99
N PRO A 27 13.75 -3.52 -9.47
CA PRO A 27 14.48 -4.59 -8.79
C PRO A 27 14.92 -4.23 -7.37
N LYS A 28 15.25 -2.95 -7.11
CA LYS A 28 15.62 -2.46 -5.78
C LYS A 28 14.40 -2.47 -4.83
N ILE A 29 13.20 -2.17 -5.34
CA ILE A 29 11.93 -2.28 -4.58
C ILE A 29 11.64 -3.74 -4.26
N PHE A 30 11.83 -4.66 -5.21
CA PHE A 30 11.69 -6.10 -4.96
C PHE A 30 12.66 -6.61 -3.90
N LYS A 31 13.91 -6.15 -3.96
CA LYS A 31 14.89 -6.43 -2.91
C LYS A 31 14.44 -5.91 -1.54
N LEU A 32 13.95 -4.67 -1.45
CA LEU A 32 13.39 -4.12 -0.21
C LEU A 32 12.29 -5.03 0.38
N LYS A 33 11.37 -5.50 -0.47
CA LYS A 33 10.28 -6.41 -0.06
C LYS A 33 10.79 -7.73 0.50
N LEU A 34 11.69 -8.37 -0.23
CA LEU A 34 12.31 -9.64 0.18
C LEU A 34 13.08 -9.48 1.49
N ASP A 35 13.92 -8.45 1.61
CA ASP A 35 14.74 -8.21 2.79
C ASP A 35 13.89 -7.85 4.01
N GLY A 36 12.79 -7.11 3.83
CA GLY A 36 11.89 -6.73 4.92
C GLY A 36 10.99 -7.86 5.41
N TYR A 37 10.55 -8.77 4.53
CA TYR A 37 9.67 -9.88 4.92
C TYR A 37 10.44 -11.08 5.48
N ARG A 38 11.64 -11.38 4.96
CA ARG A 38 12.40 -12.59 5.33
C ARG A 38 12.64 -12.77 6.84
N PRO A 39 12.91 -11.72 7.65
CA PRO A 39 13.08 -11.89 9.10
C PRO A 39 11.80 -12.24 9.86
N HIS A 40 10.64 -12.08 9.22
CA HIS A 40 9.33 -12.13 9.87
C HIS A 40 8.45 -13.30 9.44
N TYR A 41 8.77 -13.93 8.32
CA TYR A 41 7.97 -14.98 7.71
C TYR A 41 8.82 -16.20 7.36
N GLN A 42 8.20 -17.39 7.39
CA GLN A 42 8.89 -18.61 7.00
C GLN A 42 9.19 -18.64 5.49
N TYR A 43 10.11 -19.52 5.11
CA TYR A 43 10.39 -19.77 3.69
C TYR A 43 9.10 -20.13 2.93
N GLY A 44 8.94 -19.57 1.74
CA GLY A 44 7.74 -19.75 0.90
C GLY A 44 6.75 -18.59 0.92
N VAL A 45 6.85 -17.67 1.89
CA VAL A 45 6.08 -16.41 1.83
C VAL A 45 6.73 -15.47 0.81
N MET A 46 6.04 -15.21 -0.30
CA MET A 46 6.52 -14.34 -1.38
C MET A 46 5.86 -12.95 -1.29
N PRO A 47 6.63 -11.87 -1.01
CA PRO A 47 6.08 -10.52 -0.92
C PRO A 47 5.95 -9.81 -2.28
N ILE A 48 6.17 -10.53 -3.37
CA ILE A 48 6.16 -10.05 -4.76
C ILE A 48 5.20 -10.94 -5.55
N ASP A 49 4.32 -10.32 -6.33
CA ASP A 49 3.31 -10.98 -7.16
C ASP A 49 3.10 -10.21 -8.47
N ASP A 50 2.14 -10.64 -9.29
CA ASP A 50 1.83 -9.95 -10.55
C ASP A 50 1.29 -8.53 -10.34
N THR A 51 0.69 -8.24 -9.18
CA THR A 51 0.21 -6.90 -8.81
C THR A 51 1.35 -5.91 -8.64
N ASP A 52 2.60 -6.34 -8.52
CA ASP A 52 3.76 -5.46 -8.60
C ASP A 52 3.96 -4.80 -9.97
N PHE A 53 3.36 -5.33 -11.03
CA PHE A 53 3.47 -4.74 -12.36
C PHE A 53 2.31 -3.80 -12.67
N TRP A 54 1.12 -4.08 -12.17
CA TRP A 54 -0.09 -3.30 -12.46
C TRP A 54 -0.62 -2.51 -11.25
N GLY A 55 0.05 -2.59 -10.10
CA GLY A 55 -0.12 -1.69 -8.96
C GLY A 55 0.79 -0.46 -9.08
N ASN A 56 0.50 0.54 -8.25
CA ASN A 56 1.36 1.68 -8.06
C ASN A 56 2.26 1.44 -6.84
N HIS A 57 3.54 1.77 -6.95
CA HIS A 57 4.48 1.70 -5.84
C HIS A 57 4.70 3.11 -5.29
N VAL A 58 4.49 3.29 -3.99
CA VAL A 58 4.80 4.53 -3.28
C VAL A 58 5.95 4.24 -2.34
N VAL A 59 7.11 4.83 -2.63
CA VAL A 59 8.39 4.40 -2.04
C VAL A 59 9.18 5.60 -1.52
N VAL A 60 9.75 5.46 -0.34
CA VAL A 60 10.75 6.36 0.23
C VAL A 60 12.13 5.79 -0.06
N CYS A 61 12.97 6.60 -0.69
CA CYS A 61 14.35 6.29 -0.98
C CYS A 61 15.30 7.19 -0.19
N ARG A 62 16.48 6.68 0.13
CA ARG A 62 17.65 7.50 0.47
C ARG A 62 18.41 7.84 -0.81
N GLU A 63 18.76 9.11 -0.97
CA GLU A 63 19.71 9.55 -1.99
C GLU A 63 21.14 9.22 -1.52
N THR A 64 21.88 8.50 -2.35
CA THR A 64 23.28 8.11 -2.10
C THR A 64 24.14 8.38 -3.35
N THR A 65 25.46 8.25 -3.23
CA THR A 65 26.36 8.30 -4.40
C THR A 65 26.13 7.17 -5.39
N GLN A 66 25.47 6.08 -4.98
CA GLN A 66 25.08 4.94 -5.81
C GLN A 66 23.65 5.08 -6.37
N GLY A 67 23.06 6.27 -6.25
CA GLY A 67 21.68 6.55 -6.66
C GLY A 67 20.67 6.36 -5.54
N LEU A 68 19.42 6.10 -5.94
CA LEU A 68 18.28 5.95 -5.05
C LEU A 68 18.23 4.54 -4.46
N ILE A 69 18.16 4.46 -3.13
CA ILE A 69 18.05 3.21 -2.38
C ILE A 69 16.71 3.19 -1.62
N PRO A 70 15.74 2.35 -2.03
CA PRO A 70 14.47 2.18 -1.32
C PRO A 70 14.69 1.75 0.13
N ILE A 71 14.03 2.43 1.08
CA ILE A 71 14.09 2.11 2.51
C ILE A 71 12.74 1.78 3.12
N MET A 72 11.64 2.21 2.50
CA MET A 72 10.28 1.88 2.91
C MET A 72 9.34 2.12 1.73
N GLY A 73 8.24 1.40 1.68
CA GLY A 73 7.19 1.67 0.69
C GLY A 73 6.01 0.76 0.86
N PHE A 74 4.99 1.01 0.05
CA PHE A 74 3.81 0.15 -0.07
C PHE A 74 3.34 0.11 -1.52
N LYS A 75 2.43 -0.81 -1.78
CA LYS A 75 1.75 -0.97 -3.06
C LYS A 75 0.30 -0.51 -2.90
N SER A 76 -0.22 0.18 -3.91
CA SER A 76 -1.62 0.55 -3.97
C SER A 76 -2.19 0.24 -5.35
N LEU A 77 -3.41 -0.28 -5.37
CA LEU A 77 -4.19 -0.51 -6.58
C LEU A 77 -5.65 -0.28 -6.27
N THR A 78 -6.46 -0.15 -7.32
CA THR A 78 -7.89 0.11 -7.18
C THR A 78 -8.73 -1.02 -7.75
N VAL A 79 -10.02 -1.03 -7.42
CA VAL A 79 -11.00 -1.91 -8.07
C VAL A 79 -11.00 -1.68 -9.58
N GLN A 80 -10.90 -0.41 -10.01
CA GLN A 80 -10.82 -0.06 -11.44
C GLN A 80 -9.58 -0.63 -12.13
N ASP A 81 -8.43 -0.65 -11.43
CA ASP A 81 -7.25 -1.32 -11.96
C ASP A 81 -7.48 -2.82 -12.16
N SER A 82 -8.13 -3.47 -11.20
CA SER A 82 -8.43 -4.90 -11.27
C SER A 82 -9.33 -5.21 -12.49
N ILE A 83 -10.35 -4.38 -12.73
CA ILE A 83 -11.20 -4.46 -13.92
C ILE A 83 -10.38 -4.26 -15.20
N ARG A 84 -9.57 -3.19 -15.26
CA ARG A 84 -8.74 -2.85 -16.43
C ARG A 84 -7.79 -3.98 -16.82
N PHE A 85 -7.14 -4.61 -15.85
CA PHE A 85 -6.20 -5.70 -16.08
C PHE A 85 -6.86 -7.09 -16.12
N LYS A 86 -8.20 -7.16 -16.03
CA LYS A 86 -8.98 -8.41 -16.00
C LYS A 86 -8.49 -9.38 -14.91
N LYS A 87 -8.22 -8.83 -13.73
CA LYS A 87 -7.77 -9.55 -12.54
C LYS A 87 -8.82 -9.43 -11.44
N GLU A 88 -8.88 -10.42 -10.56
CA GLU A 88 -9.66 -10.31 -9.34
C GLU A 88 -9.02 -9.30 -8.39
N PHE A 89 -9.85 -8.62 -7.60
CA PHE A 89 -9.35 -7.65 -6.62
C PHE A 89 -8.50 -8.37 -5.55
N PRO A 90 -7.22 -8.01 -5.38
CA PRO A 90 -6.25 -8.86 -4.69
C PRO A 90 -6.51 -9.12 -3.21
N LEU A 91 -7.32 -8.29 -2.54
CA LEU A 91 -7.76 -8.58 -1.18
C LEU A 91 -8.56 -9.90 -1.12
N TYR A 92 -9.36 -10.21 -2.15
CA TYR A 92 -10.14 -11.45 -2.22
C TYR A 92 -9.25 -12.68 -2.42
N THR A 93 -8.21 -12.55 -3.26
CA THR A 93 -7.39 -13.69 -3.70
C THR A 93 -6.20 -13.97 -2.80
N HIS A 94 -5.49 -12.94 -2.32
CA HIS A 94 -4.26 -13.14 -1.56
C HIS A 94 -4.50 -13.26 -0.06
N SER A 95 -5.47 -12.51 0.47
CA SER A 95 -5.72 -12.49 1.91
C SER A 95 -6.85 -13.45 2.30
N LEU A 96 -7.95 -13.45 1.54
CA LEU A 96 -9.18 -14.13 1.96
C LEU A 96 -9.44 -15.47 1.28
N ASN A 97 -8.59 -15.89 0.33
CA ASN A 97 -8.71 -17.20 -0.30
C ASN A 97 -8.15 -18.34 0.58
N THR A 98 -8.58 -18.34 1.83
CA THR A 98 -8.15 -19.26 2.89
C THR A 98 -9.38 -19.91 3.50
N THR A 99 -9.27 -21.17 3.89
CA THR A 99 -10.37 -21.91 4.52
C THR A 99 -10.87 -21.16 5.77
N GLY A 100 -12.20 -21.06 5.91
CA GLY A 100 -12.83 -20.41 7.08
C GLY A 100 -12.97 -18.89 6.99
N CYS A 101 -12.69 -18.27 5.84
CA CYS A 101 -12.80 -16.82 5.64
C CYS A 101 -14.02 -16.40 4.80
N GLU A 102 -15.04 -17.24 4.68
CA GLU A 102 -16.20 -16.97 3.81
C GLU A 102 -17.00 -15.74 4.25
N GLU A 103 -17.18 -15.53 5.56
CA GLU A 103 -17.86 -14.34 6.06
C GLU A 103 -17.01 -13.07 5.84
N HIS A 104 -15.68 -13.17 5.96
CA HIS A 104 -14.77 -12.09 5.61
C HIS A 104 -14.87 -11.73 4.13
N LYS A 105 -14.87 -12.73 3.24
CA LYS A 105 -15.04 -12.52 1.80
C LYS A 105 -16.37 -11.82 1.51
N LYS A 106 -17.47 -12.33 2.07
CA LYS A 106 -18.82 -11.78 1.89
C LYS A 106 -18.88 -10.32 2.36
N SER A 107 -18.47 -10.05 3.60
CA SER A 107 -18.49 -8.71 4.19
C SER A 107 -17.57 -7.73 3.46
N THR A 108 -16.38 -8.17 3.06
CA THR A 108 -15.44 -7.36 2.27
C THR A 108 -16.03 -7.02 0.92
N LYS A 109 -16.58 -8.01 0.20
CA LYS A 109 -17.19 -7.79 -1.10
C LYS A 109 -18.37 -6.83 -1.01
N ALA A 110 -19.27 -7.04 -0.05
CA ALA A 110 -20.41 -6.15 0.17
C ALA A 110 -19.96 -4.70 0.46
N TRP A 111 -18.89 -4.53 1.24
CA TRP A 111 -18.31 -3.20 1.49
C TRP A 111 -17.72 -2.58 0.23
N VAL A 112 -16.89 -3.33 -0.51
CA VAL A 112 -16.23 -2.84 -1.73
C VAL A 112 -17.27 -2.49 -2.80
N ASP A 113 -18.27 -3.34 -3.03
CA ASP A 113 -19.34 -3.09 -3.99
C ASP A 113 -20.09 -1.80 -3.64
N ARG A 114 -20.47 -1.62 -2.36
CA ARG A 114 -21.17 -0.43 -1.88
C ARG A 114 -20.33 0.84 -2.04
N MET A 115 -19.06 0.82 -1.62
CA MET A 115 -18.19 2.00 -1.73
C MET A 115 -17.86 2.35 -3.17
N SER A 116 -17.73 1.35 -4.05
CA SER A 116 -17.50 1.54 -5.49
C SER A 116 -18.61 2.33 -6.19
N GLN A 117 -19.82 2.37 -5.62
CA GLN A 117 -20.93 3.20 -6.12
C GLN A 117 -20.73 4.70 -5.86
N THR A 118 -19.86 5.07 -4.92
CA THR A 118 -19.66 6.46 -4.48
C THR A 118 -18.28 7.01 -4.83
N GLY A 119 -17.36 6.16 -5.30
CA GLY A 119 -16.01 6.56 -5.68
C GLY A 119 -15.08 5.36 -5.86
N ASN A 120 -13.83 5.62 -6.19
CA ASN A 120 -12.86 4.55 -6.37
C ASN A 120 -12.45 3.94 -5.02
N VAL A 121 -12.27 2.62 -5.00
CA VAL A 121 -11.83 1.87 -3.82
C VAL A 121 -10.40 1.40 -4.07
N GLY A 122 -9.48 1.84 -3.22
CA GLY A 122 -8.09 1.38 -3.24
C GLY A 122 -7.80 0.33 -2.18
N TYR A 123 -6.84 -0.54 -2.49
CA TYR A 123 -6.27 -1.52 -1.58
C TYR A 123 -4.80 -1.21 -1.36
N ASN A 124 -4.42 -1.03 -0.10
CA ASN A 124 -3.03 -0.84 0.29
C ASN A 124 -2.46 -2.16 0.81
N HIS A 125 -1.34 -2.60 0.25
CA HIS A 125 -0.68 -3.82 0.69
C HIS A 125 0.83 -3.79 0.45
N SER A 126 1.50 -4.87 0.89
CA SER A 126 2.95 -5.03 0.73
C SER A 126 3.74 -3.87 1.37
N TRP A 127 3.20 -3.28 2.44
CA TRP A 127 3.95 -2.32 3.25
C TRP A 127 5.22 -2.99 3.76
N THR A 128 6.36 -2.38 3.50
CA THR A 128 7.66 -2.93 3.84
C THR A 128 8.61 -1.83 4.28
N MET A 129 9.47 -2.15 5.24
CA MET A 129 10.57 -1.29 5.70
C MET A 129 11.88 -2.08 5.65
N CYS A 130 12.96 -1.42 5.24
CA CYS A 130 14.29 -2.03 5.20
C CYS A 130 14.75 -2.34 6.64
N PRO A 131 15.25 -3.55 6.94
CA PRO A 131 15.64 -3.90 8.31
C PRO A 131 16.66 -2.94 8.94
N SER A 132 17.56 -2.36 8.14
CA SER A 132 18.55 -1.38 8.63
C SER A 132 17.92 -0.10 9.16
N VAL A 133 16.70 0.25 8.75
CA VAL A 133 15.94 1.39 9.30
C VAL A 133 15.64 1.16 10.77
N HIS A 134 15.52 -0.08 11.25
CA HIS A 134 15.29 -0.37 12.67
C HIS A 134 16.50 -0.13 13.57
N LEU A 135 17.69 0.04 12.99
CA LEU A 135 18.92 0.28 13.74
C LEU A 135 19.09 1.75 14.15
N ASP A 136 18.36 2.66 13.52
CA ASP A 136 18.38 4.09 13.80
C ASP A 136 16.95 4.54 14.20
N LYS A 137 16.81 5.03 15.42
CA LYS A 137 15.50 5.37 16.00
C LYS A 137 14.84 6.55 15.31
N ASP A 138 15.62 7.52 14.85
CA ASP A 138 15.10 8.74 14.23
C ASP A 138 14.61 8.47 12.82
N ILE A 139 15.36 7.68 12.04
CA ILE A 139 14.89 7.25 10.72
C ILE A 139 13.68 6.32 10.85
N LYS A 140 13.66 5.40 11.83
CA LYS A 140 12.51 4.53 12.08
C LYS A 140 11.26 5.36 12.35
N LYS A 141 11.34 6.32 13.27
CA LYS A 141 10.23 7.23 13.58
C LYS A 141 9.79 8.00 12.34
N THR A 142 10.74 8.58 11.60
CA THR A 142 10.47 9.32 10.36
C THR A 142 9.75 8.45 9.33
N CYS A 143 10.13 7.17 9.21
CA CYS A 143 9.48 6.24 8.29
C CYS A 143 8.04 5.92 8.73
N TYR A 144 7.78 5.72 10.02
CA TYR A 144 6.39 5.55 10.48
C TYR A 144 5.53 6.78 10.21
N ASP A 145 6.05 7.98 10.52
CA ASP A 145 5.35 9.23 10.23
C ASP A 145 5.07 9.38 8.72
N LEU A 146 6.08 9.12 7.88
CA LEU A 146 5.95 9.14 6.43
C LEU A 146 4.93 8.10 5.92
N SER A 147 4.89 6.88 6.46
CA SER A 147 3.95 5.86 5.98
C SER A 147 2.49 6.32 6.06
N ARG A 148 2.14 7.07 7.11
CA ARG A 148 0.81 7.64 7.34
C ARG A 148 0.54 8.79 6.37
N VAL A 149 1.49 9.71 6.23
CA VAL A 149 1.37 10.85 5.31
C VAL A 149 1.26 10.41 3.87
N LEU A 150 2.12 9.50 3.43
CA LEU A 150 2.15 9.00 2.06
C LEU A 150 0.84 8.34 1.68
N MET A 151 0.24 7.57 2.59
CA MET A 151 -1.06 6.95 2.37
C MET A 151 -2.14 8.03 2.18
N TYR A 152 -2.23 8.99 3.09
CA TYR A 152 -3.18 10.09 2.97
C TYR A 152 -2.99 10.91 1.69
N CYS A 153 -1.77 11.34 1.41
CA CYS A 153 -1.46 12.18 0.25
C CYS A 153 -1.70 11.44 -1.07
N TYR A 154 -1.27 10.18 -1.17
CA TYR A 154 -1.48 9.40 -2.39
C TYR A 154 -2.97 9.23 -2.67
N TYR A 155 -3.77 8.78 -1.70
CA TYR A 155 -5.19 8.53 -1.95
C TYR A 155 -5.96 9.83 -2.22
N ARG A 156 -5.60 10.94 -1.56
CA ARG A 156 -6.15 12.27 -1.87
C ARG A 156 -5.81 12.72 -3.29
N ASP A 157 -4.53 12.74 -3.64
CA ASP A 157 -4.06 13.26 -4.93
C ASP A 157 -4.52 12.41 -6.13
N TYR A 158 -4.75 11.10 -5.93
CA TYR A 158 -5.26 10.17 -6.94
C TYR A 158 -6.79 10.03 -6.92
N ASN A 159 -7.51 10.85 -6.14
CA ASN A 159 -8.97 10.83 -6.01
C ASN A 159 -9.53 9.44 -5.68
N ILE A 160 -8.93 8.77 -4.68
CA ILE A 160 -9.35 7.46 -4.18
C ILE A 160 -9.96 7.69 -2.78
N PRO A 161 -11.27 7.98 -2.68
CA PRO A 161 -11.89 8.37 -1.41
C PRO A 161 -11.98 7.22 -0.41
N HIS A 162 -12.02 5.98 -0.92
CA HIS A 162 -12.22 4.78 -0.11
C HIS A 162 -10.98 3.91 -0.12
N MET A 163 -10.62 3.40 1.04
CA MET A 163 -9.50 2.48 1.16
C MET A 163 -9.86 1.31 2.07
N ILE A 164 -9.38 0.13 1.68
CA ILE A 164 -9.44 -1.08 2.48
C ILE A 164 -8.05 -1.72 2.54
N LEU A 165 -7.74 -2.42 3.62
CA LEU A 165 -6.48 -3.13 3.77
C LEU A 165 -6.61 -4.31 4.75
N ALA A 166 -5.58 -5.16 4.76
CA ALA A 166 -5.40 -6.20 5.78
C ALA A 166 -4.24 -5.80 6.71
N CYS A 167 -4.52 -5.58 7.99
CA CYS A 167 -3.55 -5.21 9.01
C CYS A 167 -3.09 -6.45 9.79
N SER A 168 -1.78 -6.73 9.81
CA SER A 168 -1.26 -7.77 10.70
C SER A 168 -1.44 -7.33 12.16
N LYS A 169 -2.00 -8.23 12.97
CA LYS A 169 -2.15 -8.05 14.42
C LYS A 169 -0.81 -8.12 15.16
N ARG A 170 0.13 -8.99 14.72
CA ARG A 170 1.45 -9.17 15.36
C ARG A 170 2.24 -7.86 15.43
N PHE A 171 2.23 -7.10 14.34
CA PHE A 171 2.92 -5.81 14.23
C PHE A 171 2.10 -4.61 14.72
N LYS A 172 0.90 -4.84 15.28
CA LYS A 172 -0.02 -3.78 15.75
C LYS A 172 -0.26 -2.71 14.68
N VAL A 173 -0.38 -3.12 13.42
CA VAL A 173 -0.63 -2.18 12.31
C VAL A 173 -2.04 -1.61 12.45
N ASP A 174 -2.97 -2.40 12.96
CA ASP A 174 -4.34 -1.99 13.23
C ASP A 174 -4.41 -0.76 14.15
N GLN A 175 -3.65 -0.76 15.26
CA GLN A 175 -3.58 0.38 16.17
C GLN A 175 -3.08 1.65 15.46
N GLN A 176 -2.10 1.51 14.57
CA GLN A 176 -1.58 2.63 13.79
C GLN A 176 -2.58 3.14 12.74
N MET A 177 -3.45 2.27 12.22
CA MET A 177 -4.49 2.65 11.27
C MET A 177 -5.67 3.33 11.97
N LEU A 178 -6.04 2.87 13.18
CA LEU A 178 -7.03 3.55 14.04
C LEU A 178 -6.62 5.01 14.30
N ASP A 179 -5.33 5.26 14.57
CA ASP A 179 -4.80 6.62 14.80
C ASP A 179 -5.07 7.58 13.63
N ILE A 180 -5.23 7.05 12.40
CA ILE A 180 -5.42 7.83 11.18
C ILE A 180 -6.84 7.67 10.59
N GLY A 181 -7.79 7.21 11.42
CA GLY A 181 -9.22 7.23 11.10
C GLY A 181 -9.75 5.97 10.40
N PHE A 182 -8.98 4.90 10.33
CA PHE A 182 -9.54 3.62 9.87
C PHE A 182 -10.47 3.02 10.93
N GLU A 183 -11.38 2.20 10.46
CA GLU A 183 -12.29 1.40 11.27
C GLU A 183 -12.11 -0.07 10.92
N TYR A 184 -12.38 -0.95 11.89
CA TYR A 184 -12.49 -2.38 11.60
C TYR A 184 -13.70 -2.65 10.70
N LEU A 185 -13.54 -3.56 9.74
CA LEU A 185 -14.64 -4.03 8.93
C LEU A 185 -15.73 -4.65 9.81
N LYS A 186 -16.99 -4.36 9.49
CA LYS A 186 -18.15 -4.90 10.19
C LYS A 186 -18.93 -5.88 9.32
N ASP A 187 -19.58 -6.85 9.95
CA ASP A 187 -20.54 -7.76 9.31
C ASP A 187 -21.88 -7.07 9.00
N GLU A 188 -22.81 -7.82 8.41
CA GLU A 188 -24.17 -7.35 8.12
C GLU A 188 -24.97 -6.97 9.38
N GLN A 189 -24.62 -7.55 10.54
CA GLN A 189 -25.21 -7.24 11.85
C GLN A 189 -24.47 -6.11 12.58
N HIS A 190 -23.52 -5.45 11.91
CA HIS A 190 -22.70 -4.35 12.43
C HIS A 190 -21.73 -4.73 13.57
N ASN A 191 -21.44 -6.03 13.75
CA ASN A 191 -20.38 -6.46 14.65
C ASN A 191 -19.02 -6.31 13.98
N THR A 192 -17.99 -6.04 14.77
CA THR A 192 -16.62 -6.03 14.26
C THR A 192 -16.20 -7.43 13.83
N MET A 193 -15.71 -7.56 12.60
CA MET A 193 -15.20 -8.82 12.09
C MET A 193 -14.01 -9.29 12.93
N PRO A 194 -13.95 -10.60 13.30
CA PRO A 194 -12.82 -11.13 14.03
C PRO A 194 -11.56 -11.13 13.14
N VAL A 195 -10.40 -11.41 13.74
CA VAL A 195 -9.20 -11.69 12.94
C VAL A 195 -9.42 -12.92 12.05
N PHE A 196 -8.81 -12.90 10.88
CA PHE A 196 -8.67 -14.09 10.03
C PHE A 196 -7.22 -14.53 9.96
N LYS A 197 -6.98 -15.80 9.62
CA LYS A 197 -5.62 -16.35 9.45
C LYS A 197 -5.29 -16.47 7.98
N ALA A 198 -4.26 -15.76 7.53
CA ALA A 198 -3.85 -15.77 6.14
C ALA A 198 -2.82 -16.89 5.90
N ALA A 199 -3.21 -17.95 5.19
CA ALA A 199 -2.33 -19.09 4.89
C ALA A 199 -1.08 -18.67 4.12
N GLY A 200 -1.20 -17.73 3.18
CA GLY A 200 -0.08 -17.16 2.43
C GLY A 200 0.94 -16.41 3.29
N PHE A 201 0.62 -16.14 4.55
CA PHE A 201 1.47 -15.46 5.54
C PHE A 201 1.70 -16.33 6.77
N SER A 202 1.86 -17.65 6.60
CA SER A 202 2.17 -18.57 7.72
C SER A 202 1.11 -18.59 8.81
N GLN A 203 -0.17 -18.49 8.44
CA GLN A 203 -1.30 -18.44 9.38
C GLN A 203 -1.29 -17.22 10.31
N GLU A 204 -0.60 -16.14 9.93
CA GLU A 204 -0.63 -14.88 10.69
C GLU A 204 -2.05 -14.32 10.74
N GLU A 205 -2.37 -13.69 11.88
CA GLU A 205 -3.66 -13.08 12.15
C GLU A 205 -3.73 -11.65 11.61
N PHE A 206 -4.78 -11.37 10.84
CA PHE A 206 -5.05 -10.07 10.25
C PHE A 206 -6.44 -9.55 10.60
N TYR A 207 -6.54 -8.25 10.77
CA TYR A 207 -7.82 -7.52 10.71
C TYR A 207 -8.04 -6.99 9.29
N ILE A 208 -9.29 -6.93 8.85
CA ILE A 208 -9.66 -6.10 7.70
C ILE A 208 -10.11 -4.76 8.24
N MET A 209 -9.53 -3.68 7.70
CA MET A 209 -9.86 -2.32 8.11
C MET A 209 -10.10 -1.47 6.88
N HIS A 210 -10.93 -0.44 7.04
CA HIS A 210 -11.26 0.48 5.97
C HIS A 210 -11.38 1.91 6.46
N ILE A 211 -11.37 2.85 5.51
CA ILE A 211 -11.70 4.25 5.72
C ILE A 211 -12.52 4.74 4.53
N ASN A 212 -13.58 5.50 4.82
CA ASN A 212 -14.54 5.97 3.80
C ASN A 212 -14.35 7.46 3.46
N ASP A 213 -13.59 8.19 4.28
CA ASP A 213 -13.25 9.58 4.01
C ASP A 213 -11.93 9.94 4.70
N LEU A 214 -10.89 10.10 3.90
CA LEU A 214 -9.55 10.45 4.37
C LEU A 214 -9.47 11.89 4.92
N ASN A 215 -10.44 12.76 4.64
CA ASN A 215 -10.40 14.16 5.08
C ASN A 215 -10.62 14.34 6.59
N HIS A 216 -11.13 13.32 7.27
CA HIS A 216 -11.43 13.35 8.71
C HIS A 216 -10.25 12.97 9.63
N ALA A 217 -9.08 12.64 9.07
CA ALA A 217 -7.92 12.22 9.85
C ALA A 217 -7.09 13.42 10.36
N ASP A 218 -7.54 14.10 11.41
CA ASP A 218 -6.86 15.28 11.98
C ASP A 218 -5.41 15.02 12.41
N SER A 219 -5.13 13.82 12.93
CA SER A 219 -3.77 13.36 13.28
C SER A 219 -2.82 13.39 12.09
N VAL A 220 -3.33 13.13 10.87
CA VAL A 220 -2.53 13.14 9.65
C VAL A 220 -2.28 14.55 9.15
N LYS A 221 -3.17 15.52 9.40
CA LYS A 221 -2.99 16.92 8.97
C LYS A 221 -1.73 17.54 9.58
N PHE A 222 -1.43 17.25 10.85
CA PHE A 222 -0.18 17.69 11.49
C PHE A 222 1.05 17.10 10.80
N LEU A 223 1.05 15.79 10.56
CA LEU A 223 2.16 15.11 9.89
C LEU A 223 2.30 15.56 8.43
N TYR A 224 1.19 15.79 7.73
CA TYR A 224 1.17 16.34 6.38
C TYR A 224 1.94 17.65 6.32
N ASN A 225 1.62 18.61 7.19
CA ASN A 225 2.31 19.91 7.20
C ASN A 225 3.83 19.78 7.41
N ARG A 226 4.28 18.76 8.15
CA ARG A 226 5.71 18.47 8.37
C ARG A 226 6.39 17.88 7.14
N TYR A 227 5.70 17.06 6.34
CA TYR A 227 6.30 16.30 5.24
C TYR A 227 5.79 16.71 3.84
N LYS A 228 4.93 17.72 3.74
CA LYS A 228 4.31 18.17 2.48
C LYS A 228 5.34 18.50 1.41
N ASP A 229 6.43 19.20 1.75
CA ASP A 229 7.44 19.62 0.77
C ASP A 229 8.14 18.39 0.16
N LEU A 230 8.32 17.33 0.96
CA LEU A 230 8.88 16.06 0.47
C LEU A 230 7.91 15.37 -0.50
N TRP A 231 6.61 15.40 -0.22
CA TRP A 231 5.57 14.84 -1.08
C TRP A 231 5.35 15.63 -2.37
N GLU A 232 5.31 16.96 -2.28
CA GLU A 232 5.13 17.86 -3.41
C GLU A 232 6.34 17.80 -4.36
N SER A 233 7.54 17.58 -3.82
CA SER A 233 8.75 17.36 -4.62
C SER A 233 9.00 15.90 -5.04
N ARG A 234 8.01 15.00 -4.89
CA ARG A 234 8.16 13.59 -5.29
C ARG A 234 8.48 13.44 -6.78
N LEU A 235 9.16 12.34 -7.14
CA LEU A 235 9.27 11.93 -8.53
C LEU A 235 8.14 10.95 -8.86
N THR A 236 7.27 11.32 -9.80
CA THR A 236 6.23 10.41 -10.31
C THR A 236 6.66 9.88 -11.67
N LEU A 237 6.91 8.58 -11.76
CA LEU A 237 7.17 7.86 -13.00
C LEU A 237 5.84 7.29 -13.49
N LYS A 238 5.30 7.84 -14.57
CA LYS A 238 4.03 7.45 -15.18
C LYS A 238 4.13 7.50 -16.70
N GLN A 239 3.32 6.71 -17.38
CA GLN A 239 3.22 6.82 -18.83
C GLN A 239 2.56 8.17 -19.12
N GLU A 240 3.19 9.00 -19.94
CA GLU A 240 2.50 10.17 -20.48
C GLU A 240 1.31 9.62 -21.27
N GLU A 241 0.09 10.06 -20.94
CA GLU A 241 -1.06 9.76 -21.78
C GLU A 241 -0.69 10.28 -23.16
N GLU A 242 -0.51 9.37 -24.14
CA GLU A 242 -0.51 9.76 -25.53
C GLU A 242 -1.86 10.44 -25.74
N LEU A 243 -1.85 11.79 -25.72
CA LEU A 243 -2.98 12.65 -26.01
C LEU A 243 -3.77 11.96 -27.10
N ALA A 244 -5.01 11.56 -26.80
CA ALA A 244 -5.90 10.76 -27.62
C ALA A 244 -5.87 11.17 -29.10
N LYS A 245 -4.86 10.69 -29.84
CA LYS A 245 -4.67 10.88 -31.29
C LYS A 245 -5.40 9.78 -32.05
N VAL A 246 -6.56 9.40 -31.52
CA VAL A 246 -7.57 8.62 -32.19
C VAL A 246 -8.92 9.23 -31.80
N ALA A 247 -9.15 10.46 -32.26
CA ALA A 247 -10.46 11.06 -32.43
C ALA A 247 -10.53 11.59 -33.86
#